data_AF-A0A2V8TBR1-F1
#
_entry.id   AF-A0A2V8TBR1-F1
#
_cell.length_a   1.000
_cell.length_b   1.000
_cell.length_c   1.000
_cell.angle_alpha   90.00
_cell.angle_beta   90.00
_cell.angle_gamma   90.00
#
_symmetry.space_group_name_H-M   'P 1'
#
loop_
_entity.id
_entity.type
_entity.pdbx_description
1 polymer ?
#
loop_
_entity_poly.entity_id
_entity_poly.type
_entity_poly.pdbx_seq_one_letter_code
_entity_poly.pdbx_strand_id
1 'polypeptide(L)'
;MKRMIIRRAGLLLLLAGGAVWLLGHDSQAHPVPSPCYDFVTGGGWFTPTPLGIGKANFGFNAGYKNGEPPPPLMGELNYIDHNNGMHVHSTSVDAYYGFNCFDACAGKDCADRQFFGDATVNGVPGYRYGVEVIDDGEPGNVPKGHDRFIINVTGPDISYHADSGGAPNACTPPSDGIDGGNIQIHKPCNGVNPK
;
A
#
# COMPACT_ATOMS: atom_id res chain seq x y z
N MET A 1 80.08 18.98 -66.12
CA MET A 1 79.03 19.64 -66.95
C MET A 1 77.81 18.71 -67.03
N LYS A 2 76.59 19.28 -67.03
CA LYS A 2 75.23 18.68 -66.90
C LYS A 2 74.81 18.42 -65.43
N ARG A 3 74.10 19.33 -64.74
CA ARG A 3 72.67 19.76 -64.81
C ARG A 3 71.65 18.66 -64.44
N MET A 4 71.27 18.68 -63.15
CA MET A 4 69.92 18.73 -62.55
C MET A 4 68.74 18.03 -63.24
N ILE A 5 68.06 17.11 -62.52
CA ILE A 5 66.58 17.00 -62.48
C ILE A 5 66.12 16.50 -61.09
N ILE A 6 65.19 17.26 -60.49
CA ILE A 6 64.37 16.98 -59.28
C ILE A 6 63.19 16.06 -59.66
N ARG A 7 62.80 15.07 -58.84
CA ARG A 7 61.37 14.70 -58.59
C ARG A 7 61.13 14.03 -57.23
N ARG A 8 60.46 14.81 -56.35
CA ARG A 8 59.31 14.51 -55.47
C ARG A 8 59.28 13.23 -54.61
N ALA A 9 59.15 13.48 -53.31
CA ALA A 9 58.78 12.54 -52.25
C ALA A 9 57.34 11.98 -52.42
N GLY A 10 57.13 10.75 -51.96
CA GLY A 10 55.84 10.06 -51.96
C GLY A 10 55.84 8.85 -51.01
N LEU A 11 55.78 9.17 -49.72
CA LEU A 11 55.24 8.44 -48.56
C LEU A 11 54.88 6.94 -48.73
N LEU A 12 55.59 6.09 -47.97
CA LEU A 12 55.22 4.70 -47.67
C LEU A 12 53.89 4.65 -46.89
N LEU A 13 52.88 3.97 -47.42
CA LEU A 13 51.78 3.42 -46.61
C LEU A 13 52.19 2.02 -46.12
N LEU A 14 52.53 1.91 -44.84
CA LEU A 14 52.55 0.65 -44.12
C LEU A 14 51.24 0.50 -43.36
N LEU A 15 50.47 -0.51 -43.74
CA LEU A 15 49.31 -1.01 -43.02
C LEU A 15 49.77 -1.55 -41.66
N ALA A 16 49.39 -0.88 -40.58
CA ALA A 16 49.40 -1.45 -39.24
C ALA A 16 47.97 -1.40 -38.71
N GLY A 17 47.34 -2.58 -38.66
CA GLY A 17 46.05 -2.77 -38.01
C GLY A 17 46.18 -2.47 -36.52
N GLY A 18 45.53 -1.40 -36.08
CA GLY A 18 45.23 -1.17 -34.68
C GLY A 18 43.80 -1.61 -34.42
N ALA A 19 43.64 -2.79 -33.80
CA ALA A 19 42.38 -3.17 -33.19
C ALA A 19 42.08 -2.15 -32.08
N VAL A 20 41.14 -1.24 -32.32
CA VAL A 20 40.57 -0.41 -31.27
C VAL A 20 39.71 -1.33 -30.42
N TRP A 21 40.24 -1.72 -29.27
CA TRP A 21 39.43 -2.28 -28.19
C TRP A 21 38.47 -1.18 -27.75
N LEU A 22 37.25 -1.20 -28.31
CA LEU A 22 36.10 -0.57 -27.68
C LEU A 22 35.97 -1.26 -26.32
N LEU A 23 36.45 -0.61 -25.26
CA LEU A 23 35.97 -0.91 -23.92
C LEU A 23 34.48 -0.62 -23.96
N GLY A 24 33.68 -1.68 -24.17
CA GLY A 24 32.28 -1.65 -23.87
C GLY A 24 32.19 -1.22 -22.41
N HIS A 25 31.78 0.03 -22.19
CA HIS A 25 31.18 0.35 -20.92
C HIS A 25 29.90 -0.49 -20.91
N ASP A 26 29.95 -1.62 -20.21
CA ASP A 26 28.74 -2.25 -19.69
C ASP A 26 28.05 -1.13 -18.91
N SER A 27 27.10 -0.49 -19.58
CA SER A 27 26.10 0.31 -18.90
C SER A 27 25.33 -0.71 -18.09
N GLN A 28 25.77 -0.92 -16.84
CA GLN A 28 24.98 -1.58 -15.82
C GLN A 28 23.67 -0.79 -15.76
N ALA A 29 22.67 -1.22 -16.53
CA ALA A 29 21.32 -0.78 -16.35
C ALA A 29 20.96 -1.24 -14.95
N HIS A 30 21.04 -0.32 -13.99
CA HIS A 30 20.42 -0.55 -12.69
C HIS A 30 18.97 -0.92 -13.00
N PRO A 31 18.45 -2.07 -12.51
CA PRO A 31 17.03 -2.34 -12.64
C PRO A 31 16.30 -1.14 -12.04
N VAL A 32 15.56 -0.40 -12.87
CA VAL A 32 14.66 0.64 -12.40
C VAL A 32 13.76 -0.05 -11.38
N PRO A 33 13.73 0.39 -10.11
CA PRO A 33 12.78 -0.16 -9.15
C PRO A 33 11.40 -0.10 -9.80
N SER A 34 10.74 -1.25 -9.97
CA SER A 34 9.35 -1.26 -10.37
C SER A 34 8.61 -0.32 -9.41
N PRO A 35 7.74 0.58 -9.91
CA PRO A 35 6.96 1.41 -9.00
C PRO A 35 6.26 0.49 -7.99
N CYS A 36 6.48 0.75 -6.69
CA CYS A 36 5.87 -0.05 -5.64
C CYS A 36 4.41 0.38 -5.54
N TYR A 37 3.49 -0.56 -5.71
CA TYR A 37 2.08 -0.32 -5.49
C TYR A 37 1.66 -1.15 -4.27
N ASP A 38 1.42 -0.48 -3.16
CA ASP A 38 0.88 -1.12 -1.96
C ASP A 38 -0.15 -0.18 -1.38
N PHE A 39 -1.41 -0.45 -1.69
CA PHE A 39 -2.53 0.34 -1.21
C PHE A 39 -3.69 -0.56 -0.84
N VAL A 40 -4.44 -0.16 0.18
CA VAL A 40 -5.66 -0.84 0.60
C VAL A 40 -6.85 0.06 0.30
N THR A 41 -7.94 -0.55 -0.12
CA THR A 41 -9.26 0.09 -0.21
C THR A 41 -10.25 -0.72 0.56
N GLY A 42 -11.23 -0.07 1.16
CA GLY A 42 -12.32 -0.82 1.74
C GLY A 42 -13.54 0.06 1.96
N GLY A 43 -14.67 -0.59 2.09
CA GLY A 43 -15.91 0.06 2.45
C GLY A 43 -16.91 -0.97 2.93
N GLY A 44 -17.68 -0.61 3.93
CA GLY A 44 -18.59 -1.55 4.55
C GLY A 44 -19.27 -1.01 5.79
N TRP A 45 -19.80 -1.92 6.57
CA TRP A 45 -20.46 -1.65 7.83
C TRP A 45 -20.37 -2.84 8.78
N PHE A 46 -20.53 -2.56 10.06
CA PHE A 46 -20.61 -3.57 11.12
C PHE A 46 -21.51 -3.10 12.26
N THR A 47 -21.95 -4.05 13.07
CA THR A 47 -22.76 -3.90 14.27
C THR A 47 -22.33 -4.92 15.33
N PRO A 48 -22.50 -4.62 16.63
CA PRO A 48 -22.80 -3.31 17.19
C PRO A 48 -21.58 -2.38 17.12
N THR A 49 -21.77 -1.12 17.51
CA THR A 49 -20.63 -0.23 17.79
C THR A 49 -20.33 -0.19 19.30
N PRO A 50 -19.19 0.37 19.71
CA PRO A 50 -18.90 0.64 21.12
C PRO A 50 -19.91 1.56 21.82
N LEU A 51 -20.62 2.39 21.06
CA LEU A 51 -21.59 3.35 21.59
C LEU A 51 -23.02 2.80 21.66
N GLY A 52 -23.26 1.61 21.09
CA GLY A 52 -24.57 0.95 21.15
C GLY A 52 -24.86 0.04 19.95
N ILE A 53 -26.11 -0.40 19.86
CA ILE A 53 -26.59 -1.38 18.85
C ILE A 53 -26.70 -0.84 17.43
N GLY A 54 -26.45 0.45 17.23
CA GLY A 54 -26.45 1.08 15.92
C GLY A 54 -25.34 0.57 15.00
N LYS A 55 -25.40 1.03 13.76
CA LYS A 55 -24.48 0.66 12.68
C LYS A 55 -23.28 1.59 12.62
N ALA A 56 -22.10 1.04 12.38
CA ALA A 56 -20.96 1.81 11.91
C ALA A 56 -20.83 1.66 10.38
N ASN A 57 -20.60 2.75 9.67
CA ASN A 57 -20.24 2.74 8.25
C ASN A 57 -18.82 3.23 8.07
N PHE A 58 -18.04 2.56 7.21
CA PHE A 58 -16.67 2.97 6.90
C PHE A 58 -16.41 2.95 5.40
N GLY A 59 -15.49 3.79 4.97
CA GLY A 59 -14.94 3.82 3.62
C GLY A 59 -13.55 4.44 3.64
N PHE A 60 -12.59 3.83 2.96
CA PHE A 60 -11.22 4.33 2.96
C PHE A 60 -10.44 3.91 1.73
N ASN A 61 -9.35 4.63 1.51
CA ASN A 61 -8.20 4.18 0.74
C ASN A 61 -6.93 4.68 1.40
N ALA A 62 -5.86 3.88 1.44
CA ALA A 62 -4.59 4.28 2.03
C ALA A 62 -3.42 3.52 1.42
N GLY A 63 -2.27 4.17 1.28
CA GLY A 63 -1.01 3.54 0.90
C GLY A 63 -0.28 4.26 -0.23
N TYR A 64 0.64 3.53 -0.85
CA TYR A 64 1.52 4.01 -1.91
C TYR A 64 0.88 3.70 -3.27
N LYS A 65 0.39 4.77 -3.92
CA LYS A 65 -0.17 4.72 -5.29
C LYS A 65 0.88 5.14 -6.31
N ASN A 66 0.62 4.88 -7.59
CA ASN A 66 1.52 5.15 -8.71
C ASN A 66 2.24 6.50 -8.64
N GLY A 67 3.55 6.50 -8.91
CA GLY A 67 4.38 7.71 -8.94
C GLY A 67 5.86 7.43 -9.18
N GLU A 68 6.65 8.48 -9.35
CA GLU A 68 8.12 8.38 -9.37
C GLU A 68 8.62 7.87 -8.01
N PRO A 69 9.61 6.96 -7.96
CA PRO A 69 10.14 6.48 -6.68
C PRO A 69 10.80 7.61 -5.84
N PRO A 70 10.51 7.71 -4.53
CA PRO A 70 9.52 6.94 -3.79
C PRO A 70 8.09 7.46 -4.02
N PRO A 71 7.10 6.56 -4.25
CA PRO A 71 5.71 6.97 -4.44
C PRO A 71 5.17 7.73 -3.22
N PRO A 72 4.29 8.73 -3.42
CA PRO A 72 3.69 9.45 -2.31
C PRO A 72 2.76 8.55 -1.50
N LEU A 73 2.79 8.70 -0.17
CA LEU A 73 1.79 8.13 0.72
C LEU A 73 0.52 8.97 0.64
N MET A 74 -0.61 8.34 0.32
CA MET A 74 -1.89 9.03 0.15
C MET A 74 -3.02 8.22 0.76
N GLY A 75 -4.10 8.89 1.13
CA GLY A 75 -5.34 8.22 1.49
C GLY A 75 -6.43 9.15 1.98
N GLU A 76 -7.59 8.54 2.21
CA GLU A 76 -8.77 9.16 2.77
C GLU A 76 -9.49 8.14 3.64
N LEU A 77 -10.11 8.63 4.72
CA LEU A 77 -10.96 7.85 5.62
C LEU A 77 -12.28 8.60 5.84
N ASN A 78 -13.37 7.85 5.80
CA ASN A 78 -14.70 8.27 6.19
C ASN A 78 -15.32 7.20 7.08
N TYR A 79 -15.63 7.54 8.33
CA TYR A 79 -16.26 6.65 9.30
C TYR A 79 -17.42 7.34 10.01
N ILE A 80 -18.57 6.68 10.11
CA ILE A 80 -19.76 7.20 10.79
C ILE A 80 -20.28 6.15 11.77
N ASP A 81 -20.36 6.52 13.05
CA ASP A 81 -21.10 5.75 14.06
C ASP A 81 -22.54 6.28 14.13
N HIS A 82 -23.51 5.50 13.66
CA HIS A 82 -24.91 5.90 13.63
C HIS A 82 -25.60 5.87 14.99
N ASN A 83 -24.95 5.44 16.08
CA ASN A 83 -25.56 5.53 17.42
C ASN A 83 -25.73 6.99 17.87
N ASN A 84 -24.72 7.82 17.61
CA ASN A 84 -24.73 9.24 17.98
C ASN A 84 -24.43 10.19 16.82
N GLY A 85 -24.19 9.66 15.62
CA GLY A 85 -23.85 10.43 14.43
C GLY A 85 -22.40 10.92 14.41
N MET A 86 -21.51 10.35 15.24
CA MET A 86 -20.09 10.72 15.23
C MET A 86 -19.50 10.41 13.85
N HIS A 87 -18.98 11.44 13.19
CA HIS A 87 -18.38 11.37 11.86
C HIS A 87 -16.89 11.68 11.94
N VAL A 88 -16.07 10.69 11.64
CA VAL A 88 -14.61 10.81 11.53
C VAL A 88 -14.26 10.92 10.05
N HIS A 89 -13.58 12.00 9.67
CA HIS A 89 -13.12 12.21 8.30
C HIS A 89 -11.66 12.61 8.29
N SER A 90 -10.88 12.04 7.39
CA SER A 90 -9.49 12.41 7.15
C SER A 90 -9.16 12.37 5.67
N THR A 91 -8.40 13.37 5.23
CA THR A 91 -7.76 13.43 3.90
C THR A 91 -6.24 13.26 3.98
N SER A 92 -5.73 12.77 5.12
CA SER A 92 -4.29 12.61 5.36
C SER A 92 -3.96 11.21 5.82
N VAL A 93 -2.88 10.66 5.27
CA VAL A 93 -2.21 9.47 5.78
C VAL A 93 -0.75 9.82 5.99
N ASP A 94 -0.26 9.77 7.23
CA ASP A 94 1.12 10.11 7.58
C ASP A 94 1.99 8.86 7.87
N ALA A 95 1.36 7.72 8.14
CA ALA A 95 2.02 6.43 8.31
C ALA A 95 1.20 5.28 7.70
N TYR A 96 1.90 4.30 7.12
CA TYR A 96 1.32 3.10 6.50
C TYR A 96 2.27 1.91 6.66
N TYR A 97 1.75 0.81 7.22
CA TYR A 97 2.49 -0.41 7.51
C TYR A 97 1.72 -1.63 7.04
N GLY A 98 2.45 -2.69 6.70
CA GLY A 98 1.89 -4.01 6.44
C GLY A 98 2.69 -5.08 7.15
N PHE A 99 1.99 -6.09 7.63
CA PHE A 99 2.49 -7.30 8.24
C PHE A 99 1.77 -8.50 7.61
N ASN A 100 2.05 -9.69 8.16
CA ASN A 100 1.28 -10.89 7.84
C ASN A 100 0.57 -11.31 9.10
N CYS A 101 -0.70 -11.64 8.92
CA CYS A 101 -1.46 -12.32 9.94
C CYS A 101 -1.68 -13.77 9.50
N PHE A 102 -2.07 -14.61 10.46
CA PHE A 102 -2.39 -16.00 10.20
C PHE A 102 -3.81 -16.29 10.67
N ASP A 103 -4.70 -16.64 9.74
CA ASP A 103 -6.03 -17.17 10.04
C ASP A 103 -5.92 -18.64 10.44
N ALA A 104 -5.94 -18.88 11.76
CA ALA A 104 -5.94 -20.21 12.34
C ALA A 104 -7.24 -20.99 12.07
N CYS A 105 -8.34 -20.30 11.78
CA CYS A 105 -9.63 -20.90 11.48
C CYS A 105 -9.67 -21.42 10.04
N ALA A 106 -9.21 -20.61 9.09
CA ALA A 106 -9.07 -21.02 7.68
C ALA A 106 -7.76 -21.78 7.39
N GLY A 107 -6.82 -21.81 8.34
CA GLY A 107 -5.52 -22.46 8.21
C GLY A 107 -4.65 -21.85 7.11
N LYS A 108 -4.76 -20.53 6.87
CA LYS A 108 -4.08 -19.81 5.79
C LYS A 108 -3.57 -18.44 6.28
N ASP A 109 -2.60 -17.88 5.57
CA ASP A 109 -2.11 -16.53 5.83
C ASP A 109 -3.17 -15.48 5.39
N CYS A 110 -3.27 -14.39 6.14
CA CYS A 110 -4.03 -13.19 5.79
C CYS A 110 -3.11 -11.98 5.67
N ALA A 111 -3.58 -10.92 5.00
CA ALA A 111 -2.81 -9.69 4.84
C ALA A 111 -3.43 -8.58 5.69
N ASP A 112 -2.60 -7.86 6.44
CA ASP A 112 -3.04 -6.71 7.22
C ASP A 112 -2.42 -5.41 6.71
N ARG A 113 -3.11 -4.29 6.94
CA ARG A 113 -2.55 -2.95 6.77
C ARG A 113 -2.95 -2.07 7.93
N GLN A 114 -2.01 -1.26 8.38
CA GLN A 114 -2.25 -0.22 9.36
C GLN A 114 -1.95 1.13 8.75
N PHE A 115 -2.83 2.11 8.97
CA PHE A 115 -2.61 3.47 8.51
C PHE A 115 -3.15 4.52 9.47
N PHE A 116 -2.48 5.66 9.51
CA PHE A 116 -2.67 6.70 10.52
C PHE A 116 -2.70 8.08 9.88
N GLY A 117 -3.29 9.04 10.57
CA GLY A 117 -3.20 10.44 10.19
C GLY A 117 -3.97 11.36 11.13
N ASP A 118 -3.98 12.64 10.77
CA ASP A 118 -4.83 13.63 11.41
C ASP A 118 -6.28 13.47 10.90
N ALA A 119 -7.26 13.78 11.74
CA ALA A 119 -8.67 13.67 11.42
C ALA A 119 -9.47 14.87 11.94
N THR A 120 -10.66 15.02 11.37
CA THR A 120 -11.74 15.78 11.96
C THR A 120 -12.76 14.82 12.59
N VAL A 121 -13.39 15.28 13.67
CA VAL A 121 -14.57 14.63 14.25
C VAL A 121 -15.71 15.62 14.21
N ASN A 122 -16.81 15.26 13.54
CA ASN A 122 -17.93 16.14 13.24
C ASN A 122 -17.49 17.46 12.58
N GLY A 123 -16.47 17.40 11.71
CA GLY A 123 -15.90 18.56 11.04
C GLY A 123 -14.94 19.42 11.88
N VAL A 124 -14.71 19.08 13.15
CA VAL A 124 -13.77 19.79 14.02
C VAL A 124 -12.39 19.12 13.96
N PRO A 125 -11.30 19.85 13.67
CA PRO A 125 -9.95 19.28 13.61
C PRO A 125 -9.35 19.07 15.01
N GLY A 126 -8.19 18.42 15.07
CA GLY A 126 -7.42 18.22 16.31
C GLY A 126 -7.41 16.78 16.80
N TYR A 127 -7.89 15.84 15.99
CA TYR A 127 -7.92 14.42 16.31
C TYR A 127 -6.87 13.67 15.51
N ARG A 128 -6.42 12.52 16.03
CA ARG A 128 -5.66 11.53 15.28
C ARG A 128 -6.48 10.26 15.16
N TYR A 129 -6.31 9.56 14.04
CA TYR A 129 -6.87 8.23 13.85
C TYR A 129 -5.76 7.21 13.57
N GLY A 130 -6.06 5.96 13.90
CA GLY A 130 -5.32 4.79 13.44
C GLY A 130 -6.31 3.72 13.02
N VAL A 131 -6.16 3.19 11.81
CA VAL A 131 -6.96 2.11 11.28
C VAL A 131 -6.08 0.89 11.06
N GLU A 132 -6.59 -0.27 11.46
CA GLU A 132 -6.04 -1.58 11.11
C GLU A 132 -7.10 -2.34 10.32
N VAL A 133 -6.68 -2.96 9.22
CA VAL A 133 -7.55 -3.75 8.37
C VAL A 133 -6.92 -5.08 8.04
N ILE A 134 -7.75 -6.11 7.97
CA ILE A 134 -7.37 -7.45 7.50
C ILE A 134 -8.22 -7.75 6.27
N ASP A 135 -7.56 -8.16 5.20
CA ASP A 135 -8.16 -8.74 3.99
C ASP A 135 -8.00 -10.26 4.09
N ASP A 136 -9.13 -10.96 4.27
CA ASP A 136 -9.15 -12.42 4.43
C ASP A 136 -10.11 -13.13 3.45
N GLY A 137 -10.14 -12.66 2.19
CA GLY A 137 -10.76 -13.37 1.08
C GLY A 137 -11.61 -12.48 0.19
N GLU A 138 -11.92 -12.96 -1.01
CA GLU A 138 -12.65 -12.19 -2.01
C GLU A 138 -14.18 -12.19 -1.78
N PRO A 139 -14.89 -11.12 -2.21
CA PRO A 139 -16.33 -11.02 -2.04
C PRO A 139 -17.06 -12.12 -2.81
N GLY A 140 -18.09 -12.72 -2.19
CA GLY A 140 -18.99 -13.68 -2.83
C GLY A 140 -18.57 -15.15 -2.73
N ASN A 141 -17.45 -15.46 -2.08
CA ASN A 141 -17.08 -16.84 -1.78
C ASN A 141 -17.73 -17.33 -0.48
N VAL A 142 -18.07 -18.62 -0.46
CA VAL A 142 -18.54 -19.32 0.75
C VAL A 142 -17.43 -20.29 1.16
N PRO A 143 -16.93 -20.24 2.40
CA PRO A 143 -17.33 -19.32 3.48
C PRO A 143 -16.97 -17.86 3.16
N LYS A 144 -17.77 -16.92 3.68
CA LYS A 144 -17.47 -15.48 3.57
C LYS A 144 -16.07 -15.23 4.15
N GLY A 145 -15.26 -14.40 3.48
CA GLY A 145 -13.96 -13.97 4.01
C GLY A 145 -14.11 -13.24 5.34
N HIS A 146 -13.08 -13.27 6.17
CA HIS A 146 -13.05 -12.65 7.50
C HIS A 146 -12.42 -11.24 7.47
N ASP A 147 -12.93 -10.38 6.59
CA ASP A 147 -12.48 -8.99 6.55
C ASP A 147 -12.75 -8.31 7.90
N ARG A 148 -11.74 -7.62 8.42
CA ARG A 148 -11.81 -6.92 9.70
C ARG A 148 -11.41 -5.46 9.54
N PHE A 149 -12.14 -4.60 10.22
CA PHE A 149 -11.87 -3.16 10.31
C PHE A 149 -11.82 -2.76 11.78
N ILE A 150 -10.71 -2.13 12.17
CA ILE A 150 -10.52 -1.55 13.50
C ILE A 150 -10.20 -0.07 13.30
N ILE A 151 -10.80 0.79 14.12
CA ILE A 151 -10.46 2.21 14.18
C ILE A 151 -10.23 2.63 15.63
N ASN A 152 -9.16 3.39 15.83
CA ASN A 152 -8.89 4.15 17.04
C ASN A 152 -8.92 5.63 16.68
N VAL A 153 -9.59 6.45 17.50
CA VAL A 153 -9.59 7.91 17.36
C VAL A 153 -9.32 8.54 18.71
N THR A 154 -8.37 9.46 18.75
CA THR A 154 -7.98 10.18 19.97
C THR A 154 -7.89 11.68 19.71
N GLY A 155 -8.20 12.49 20.71
CA GLY A 155 -8.10 13.95 20.61
C GLY A 155 -8.51 14.64 21.91
N PRO A 156 -8.77 15.96 21.88
CA PRO A 156 -9.00 16.79 23.08
C PRO A 156 -10.08 16.23 24.03
N ASP A 157 -11.17 15.69 23.47
CA ASP A 157 -12.35 15.30 24.23
C ASP A 157 -12.82 13.86 23.96
N ILE A 158 -12.09 13.09 23.14
CA ILE A 158 -12.49 11.72 22.78
C ILE A 158 -11.34 10.73 22.88
N SER A 159 -11.67 9.53 23.33
CA SER A 159 -10.94 8.30 23.10
C SER A 159 -11.96 7.27 22.63
N TYR A 160 -11.85 6.86 21.37
CA TYR A 160 -12.81 5.99 20.70
C TYR A 160 -12.08 4.81 20.08
N HIS A 161 -12.61 3.61 20.26
CA HIS A 161 -12.10 2.38 19.68
C HIS A 161 -13.27 1.54 19.21
N ALA A 162 -13.33 1.21 17.92
CA ALA A 162 -14.28 0.27 17.37
C ALA A 162 -13.56 -0.84 16.59
N ASP A 163 -14.06 -2.05 16.72
CA ASP A 163 -13.55 -3.27 16.09
C ASP A 163 -14.75 -4.03 15.54
N SER A 164 -14.73 -4.32 14.24
CA SER A 164 -15.78 -5.11 13.59
C SER A 164 -15.82 -6.56 14.08
N GLY A 165 -14.78 -7.05 14.76
CA GLY A 165 -14.63 -8.46 15.08
C GLY A 165 -14.09 -9.25 13.87
N GLY A 166 -14.27 -10.57 13.86
CA GLY A 166 -13.73 -11.44 12.81
C GLY A 166 -12.24 -11.77 12.98
N ALA A 167 -11.74 -11.82 14.22
CA ALA A 167 -10.34 -12.13 14.46
C ALA A 167 -9.94 -13.46 13.79
N PRO A 168 -8.76 -13.55 13.14
CA PRO A 168 -8.27 -14.76 12.46
C PRO A 168 -8.09 -15.99 13.38
N ASN A 169 -8.44 -15.92 14.66
CA ASN A 169 -8.26 -16.99 15.65
C ASN A 169 -9.55 -17.41 16.38
N ALA A 170 -10.71 -16.83 16.04
CA ALA A 170 -11.99 -17.23 16.63
C ALA A 170 -12.60 -18.40 15.83
N CYS A 171 -12.18 -19.64 16.11
CA CYS A 171 -12.68 -20.86 15.43
C CYS A 171 -14.16 -21.22 15.73
N THR A 172 -14.92 -20.28 16.30
CA THR A 172 -16.38 -20.36 16.42
C THR A 172 -17.00 -19.74 15.18
N PRO A 173 -18.06 -20.32 14.58
CA PRO A 173 -18.75 -19.72 13.43
C PRO A 173 -19.01 -18.24 13.73
N PRO A 174 -18.63 -17.33 12.82
CA PRO A 174 -17.86 -16.17 13.22
C PRO A 174 -18.72 -15.22 14.06
N SER A 175 -18.09 -14.54 15.02
CA SER A 175 -18.47 -13.15 15.24
C SER A 175 -18.03 -12.42 13.96
N ASP A 176 -18.90 -12.47 12.94
CA ASP A 176 -18.68 -12.05 11.56
C ASP A 176 -18.03 -10.68 11.54
N GLY A 177 -16.88 -10.53 10.86
CA GLY A 177 -16.11 -9.29 10.84
C GLY A 177 -16.93 -8.10 10.33
N ILE A 178 -16.74 -7.69 9.08
CA ILE A 178 -17.66 -6.70 8.50
C ILE A 178 -18.98 -7.38 8.13
N ASP A 179 -20.11 -6.87 8.62
CA ASP A 179 -21.45 -7.43 8.33
C ASP A 179 -21.84 -7.27 6.85
N GLY A 180 -21.24 -6.30 6.17
CA GLY A 180 -21.29 -6.18 4.72
C GLY A 180 -20.32 -5.15 4.19
N GLY A 181 -19.88 -5.34 2.95
CA GLY A 181 -18.82 -4.55 2.34
C GLY A 181 -17.69 -5.45 1.84
N ASN A 182 -16.52 -4.85 1.62
CA ASN A 182 -15.29 -5.53 1.26
C ASN A 182 -14.07 -4.68 1.64
N ILE A 183 -12.99 -5.34 2.02
CA ILE A 183 -11.65 -4.79 2.14
C ILE A 183 -10.78 -5.49 1.11
N GLN A 184 -9.94 -4.73 0.43
CA GLN A 184 -9.07 -5.24 -0.62
C GLN A 184 -7.69 -4.60 -0.47
N ILE A 185 -6.69 -5.44 -0.23
CA ILE A 185 -5.28 -5.03 -0.32
C ILE A 185 -4.82 -5.24 -1.77
N HIS A 186 -4.49 -4.13 -2.42
CA HIS A 186 -3.97 -4.10 -3.78
C HIS A 186 -2.43 -4.14 -3.74
N LYS A 187 -1.86 -5.15 -4.38
CA LYS A 187 -0.41 -5.40 -4.52
C LYS A 187 0.12 -4.69 -5.80
N PRO A 188 1.45 -4.48 -6.06
CA PRO A 188 2.63 -5.22 -5.58
C PRO A 188 3.96 -4.48 -5.28
N CYS A 189 4.79 -5.14 -4.46
CA CYS A 189 6.25 -5.14 -4.56
C CYS A 189 6.74 -6.62 -4.67
N ASN A 190 7.38 -6.99 -5.79
CA ASN A 190 7.99 -8.31 -6.11
C ASN A 190 7.11 -9.58 -6.09
N GLY A 191 5.78 -9.51 -5.97
CA GLY A 191 4.93 -10.72 -5.97
C GLY A 191 5.17 -11.66 -4.79
N VAL A 192 6.02 -11.25 -3.85
CA VAL A 192 6.21 -11.92 -2.58
C VAL A 192 5.30 -11.19 -1.61
N ASN A 193 4.14 -11.78 -1.36
CA ASN A 193 3.46 -11.55 -0.09
C ASN A 193 4.54 -11.61 0.99
N PRO A 194 4.60 -10.66 1.94
CA PRO A 194 5.20 -11.05 3.20
C PRO A 194 4.42 -12.34 3.59
N LYS A 195 5.17 -13.41 3.78
CA LYS A 195 4.66 -14.68 4.30
C LYS A 195 4.94 -14.66 5.78
#